data_AF-A0A3D4QY77-F1
#
_entry.id   AF-A0A3D4QY77-F1
#
_cell.length_a   1.000
_cell.length_b   1.000
_cell.length_c   1.000
_cell.angle_alpha   90.00
_cell.angle_beta   90.00
_cell.angle_gamma   90.00
#
_symmetry.space_group_name_H-M   'P 1'
#
loop_
_entity.id
_entity.type
_entity.pdbx_description
1 polymer ?
#
loop_
_entity_poly.entity_id
_entity_poly.type
_entity_poly.pdbx_seq_one_letter_code
_entity_poly.pdbx_strand_id
1 'polypeptide(L)'
;MLLSILSIYFFFCFIHLLYFKQFDSQNVSSFIAASYAGGKEALSIGAGAVCAPVVYMIYSLFGLPGAFIFFITAALISPLLLTNLSLKQMGIRISHSLKLDQAAKTLADSRENRMKKREQSSHDITQQKKKLPNFLIDPEPKPSYEQGESEAASALHTESSNELPLIKSGIKIIDFQANKEQISKIQTKEREQKIHLVKDELSIPEIEVHQESLPYMIPPISLLREPLHKKSSTATERSVKNTAKLLEETLQSFGVSARVLQISCGPVITRYELQPASGVKVSRIVSLADDIALNLAAPAVRIEAPIPGKAAVGIEVPNKDTSPVMLREVLDSDNFLNHPSKIAFALGKDIAGNNIIADITNMPHLLIAGATGSGKSVCLNSLIISILYKATPDEVRFIMVDPKVVELSSFNGIPHLMIPVVTDPRKAAGALNWAVQEMTNRYKMFAEKGVRDIER
;
A
#
# COMPACT_ATOMS: atom_id res chain seq x y z
N MET A 1 -17.51 -19.10 21.70
CA MET A 1 -17.28 -20.34 22.50
C MET A 1 -16.28 -21.29 21.83
N LEU A 2 -16.45 -21.64 20.55
CA LEU A 2 -15.49 -22.53 19.86
C LEU A 2 -14.08 -21.92 19.76
N LEU A 3 -14.00 -20.63 19.41
CA LEU A 3 -12.72 -19.91 19.28
C LEU A 3 -11.99 -19.73 20.62
N SER A 4 -12.72 -19.65 21.73
CA SER A 4 -12.14 -19.54 23.09
C SER A 4 -11.57 -20.87 23.55
N ILE A 5 -12.25 -21.98 23.23
CA ILE A 5 -11.74 -23.33 23.49
C ILE A 5 -10.46 -23.56 22.68
N LEU A 6 -10.42 -23.13 21.41
CA LEU A 6 -9.26 -23.26 20.55
C LEU A 6 -8.07 -22.41 21.03
N SER A 7 -8.31 -21.19 21.52
CA SER A 7 -7.26 -20.34 22.10
C SER A 7 -6.64 -20.97 23.33
N ILE A 8 -7.46 -21.53 24.22
CA ILE A 8 -7.00 -22.22 25.42
C ILE A 8 -6.21 -23.48 25.04
N TYR A 9 -6.67 -24.21 24.04
CA TYR A 9 -5.99 -25.39 23.51
C TYR A 9 -4.59 -25.09 22.95
N PHE A 10 -4.43 -24.03 22.14
CA PHE A 10 -3.11 -23.63 21.62
C PHE A 10 -2.17 -23.13 22.72
N PHE A 11 -2.69 -22.48 23.77
CA PHE A 11 -1.91 -22.10 24.93
C PHE A 11 -1.38 -23.35 25.68
N PHE A 12 -2.19 -24.38 25.85
CA PHE A 12 -1.75 -25.66 26.42
C PHE A 12 -0.74 -26.39 25.53
N CYS A 13 -0.87 -26.32 24.19
CA CYS A 13 0.13 -26.84 23.26
C CYS A 13 1.48 -26.11 23.39
N PHE A 14 1.47 -24.78 23.55
CA PHE A 14 2.66 -23.98 23.81
C PHE A 14 3.35 -24.37 25.13
N ILE A 15 2.57 -24.51 26.21
CA ILE A 15 3.10 -24.98 27.50
C ILE A 15 3.71 -26.37 27.36
N HIS A 16 3.03 -27.29 26.67
CA HIS A 16 3.55 -28.63 26.42
C HIS A 16 4.91 -28.60 25.70
N LEU A 17 5.09 -27.69 24.74
CA LEU A 17 6.36 -27.52 24.02
C LEU A 17 7.49 -26.93 24.90
N LEU A 18 7.19 -26.08 25.88
CA LEU A 18 8.20 -25.49 26.78
C LEU A 18 8.87 -26.54 27.68
N TYR A 19 8.11 -27.55 28.08
CA TYR A 19 8.56 -28.56 29.02
C TYR A 19 9.28 -29.75 28.37
N PHE A 20 8.99 -30.07 27.11
CA PHE A 20 9.58 -31.23 26.42
C PHE A 20 10.63 -30.78 25.39
N LYS A 21 11.88 -30.62 25.83
CA LYS A 21 12.99 -30.09 25.01
C LYS A 21 13.92 -31.13 24.36
N GLN A 22 13.77 -32.43 24.65
CA GLN A 22 14.58 -33.49 24.04
C GLN A 22 13.67 -34.57 23.48
N PHE A 23 13.76 -34.81 22.17
CA PHE A 23 13.09 -35.92 21.52
C PHE A 23 14.05 -37.03 21.13
N ASP A 24 13.63 -38.26 21.41
CA ASP A 24 13.80 -39.39 20.51
C ASP A 24 12.54 -39.42 19.61
N SER A 25 12.68 -38.93 18.37
CA SER A 25 11.56 -38.54 17.49
C SER A 25 11.16 -39.62 16.48
N GLN A 26 11.36 -40.89 16.80
CA GLN A 26 11.21 -41.96 15.82
C GLN A 26 9.76 -42.21 15.40
N ASN A 27 8.76 -42.03 16.27
CA ASN A 27 7.35 -42.32 15.98
C ASN A 27 6.34 -41.45 16.77
N VAL A 28 5.16 -41.21 16.18
CA VAL A 28 4.05 -40.45 16.82
C VAL A 28 3.55 -41.15 18.09
N SER A 29 3.47 -42.48 18.08
CA SER A 29 2.94 -43.28 19.19
C SER A 29 3.84 -43.23 20.42
N SER A 30 5.16 -43.28 20.24
CA SER A 30 6.12 -43.15 21.34
C SER A 30 6.09 -41.74 21.93
N PHE A 31 5.89 -40.72 21.10
CA PHE A 31 5.74 -39.35 21.57
C PHE A 31 4.47 -39.16 22.42
N ILE A 32 3.32 -39.67 21.97
CA ILE A 32 2.07 -39.61 22.74
C ILE A 32 2.20 -40.38 24.07
N ALA A 33 2.82 -41.57 24.04
CA ALA A 33 3.05 -42.37 25.24
C ALA A 33 3.99 -41.67 26.24
N ALA A 34 5.05 -41.03 25.77
CA ALA A 34 5.96 -40.23 26.60
C ALA A 34 5.26 -39.00 27.19
N SER A 35 4.47 -38.28 26.40
CA SER A 35 3.65 -37.15 26.87
C SER A 35 2.58 -37.57 27.88
N TYR A 36 2.03 -38.79 27.75
CA TYR A 36 1.09 -39.35 28.73
C TYR A 36 1.79 -39.75 30.03
N ALA A 37 2.93 -40.44 29.94
CA ALA A 37 3.71 -40.86 31.10
C ALA A 37 4.22 -39.65 31.90
N GLY A 38 4.78 -38.63 31.23
CA GLY A 38 5.24 -37.40 31.87
C GLY A 38 4.12 -36.57 32.51
N GLY A 39 2.89 -36.67 31.99
CA GLY A 39 1.71 -36.06 32.59
C GLY A 39 1.20 -36.78 33.84
N LYS A 40 1.54 -38.06 34.04
CA LYS A 40 1.10 -38.90 35.17
C LYS A 40 2.01 -38.78 36.39
N GLU A 41 3.25 -38.33 36.22
CA GLU A 41 4.21 -38.16 37.32
C GLU A 41 4.00 -36.85 38.11
N ALA A 42 4.48 -36.83 39.37
CA ALA A 42 4.11 -35.87 40.42
C ALA A 42 4.39 -34.38 40.13
N LEU A 43 5.10 -34.03 39.05
CA LEU A 43 5.36 -32.64 38.66
C LEU A 43 4.36 -32.05 37.65
N SER A 44 3.35 -32.81 37.17
CA SER A 44 2.33 -32.32 36.21
C SER A 44 2.97 -31.64 34.98
N ILE A 45 3.95 -32.29 34.37
CA ILE A 45 4.78 -31.68 33.33
C ILE A 45 4.07 -31.79 31.96
N GLY A 46 3.61 -30.65 31.44
CA GLY A 46 3.01 -30.52 30.11
C GLY A 46 1.51 -30.87 30.01
N ALA A 47 0.89 -30.61 28.85
CA ALA A 47 -0.56 -30.75 28.63
C ALA A 47 -1.05 -32.19 28.30
N GLY A 48 -0.27 -33.22 28.62
CA GLY A 48 -0.62 -34.64 28.46
C GLY A 48 -0.84 -35.11 27.02
N ALA A 49 -1.45 -36.29 26.87
CA ALA A 49 -1.65 -36.99 25.59
C ALA A 49 -2.57 -36.23 24.60
N VAL A 50 -3.38 -35.30 25.09
CA VAL A 50 -4.38 -34.59 24.27
C VAL A 50 -3.73 -33.60 23.30
N CYS A 51 -2.69 -32.89 23.76
CA CYS A 51 -2.00 -31.89 22.94
C CYS A 51 -0.86 -32.49 22.10
N ALA A 52 -0.38 -33.69 22.46
CA ALA A 52 0.77 -34.33 21.85
C ALA A 52 0.65 -34.53 20.32
N PRO A 53 -0.47 -35.01 19.74
CA PRO A 53 -0.55 -35.22 18.29
C PRO A 53 -0.34 -33.94 17.48
N VAL A 54 -0.92 -32.82 17.94
CA VAL A 54 -0.82 -31.53 17.26
C VAL A 54 0.57 -30.93 17.42
N VAL A 55 1.16 -31.02 18.62
CA VAL A 55 2.53 -30.57 18.87
C VAL A 55 3.53 -31.36 18.03
N TYR A 56 3.36 -32.68 17.92
CA TYR A 56 4.21 -33.53 17.08
C TYR A 56 4.12 -33.16 15.60
N MET A 57 2.91 -32.96 15.08
CA MET A 57 2.70 -32.63 13.68
C MET A 57 3.42 -31.32 13.31
N ILE A 58 3.26 -30.28 14.14
CA ILE A 58 3.90 -28.98 13.92
C ILE A 58 5.43 -29.07 14.11
N TYR A 59 5.88 -29.80 15.13
CA TYR A 59 7.31 -30.04 15.36
C TYR A 59 7.97 -30.81 14.19
N SER A 60 7.30 -31.83 13.66
CA SER A 60 7.80 -32.62 12.54
C SER A 60 7.88 -31.81 11.25
N LEU A 61 7.03 -30.79 11.07
CA LEU A 61 7.02 -29.92 9.90
C LEU A 61 8.10 -28.83 9.96
N PHE A 62 8.30 -28.22 11.13
CA PHE A 62 9.08 -26.98 11.25
C PHE A 62 10.27 -27.05 12.22
N GLY A 63 10.51 -28.21 12.82
CA GLY A 63 11.50 -28.40 13.88
C GLY A 63 11.16 -27.64 15.18
N LEU A 64 12.06 -27.73 16.16
CA LEU A 64 11.86 -27.10 17.48
C LEU A 64 11.65 -25.58 17.39
N PRO A 65 12.51 -24.80 16.69
CA PRO A 65 12.36 -23.35 16.64
C PRO A 65 11.07 -22.91 15.94
N GLY A 66 10.70 -23.60 14.85
CA GLY A 66 9.49 -23.28 14.10
C GLY A 66 8.20 -23.62 14.85
N ALA A 67 8.20 -24.71 15.63
CA ALA A 67 7.07 -25.04 16.50
C ALA A 67 6.83 -23.96 17.58
N PHE A 68 7.90 -23.41 18.16
CA PHE A 68 7.79 -22.31 19.12
C PHE A 68 7.17 -21.07 18.49
N ILE A 69 7.65 -20.67 17.30
CA ILE A 69 7.10 -19.51 16.57
C ILE A 69 5.61 -19.72 16.25
N PHE A 70 5.25 -20.92 15.79
CA PHE A 70 3.87 -21.24 15.43
C PHE A 70 2.92 -21.15 16.63
N PHE A 71 3.23 -21.81 17.75
CA PHE A 71 2.32 -21.81 18.90
C PHE A 71 2.27 -20.45 19.62
N ILE A 72 3.36 -19.67 19.65
CA ILE A 72 3.35 -18.30 20.18
C ILE A 72 2.44 -17.41 19.33
N THR A 73 2.59 -17.45 18.00
CA THR A 73 1.78 -16.62 17.10
C THR A 73 0.31 -17.02 17.15
N ALA A 74 -0.01 -18.32 17.17
CA ALA A 74 -1.37 -18.82 17.33
C ALA A 74 -1.98 -18.40 18.68
N ALA A 75 -1.23 -18.46 19.77
CA ALA A 75 -1.66 -18.03 21.10
C ALA A 75 -1.86 -16.51 21.22
N LEU A 76 -1.17 -15.69 20.41
CA LEU A 76 -1.35 -14.23 20.36
C LEU A 76 -2.52 -13.81 19.46
N ILE A 77 -2.71 -14.49 18.33
CA ILE A 77 -3.77 -14.17 17.37
C ILE A 77 -5.14 -14.62 17.89
N SER A 78 -5.22 -15.74 18.63
CA SER A 78 -6.50 -16.28 19.09
C SER A 78 -7.28 -15.35 20.04
N PRO A 79 -6.65 -14.70 21.05
CA PRO A 79 -7.30 -13.67 21.86
C PRO A 79 -7.66 -12.41 21.08
N LEU A 80 -6.88 -12.06 20.05
CA LEU A 80 -7.16 -10.91 19.18
C LEU A 80 -8.45 -11.11 18.38
N LEU A 81 -8.62 -12.30 17.80
CA LEU A 81 -9.84 -12.68 17.08
C LEU A 81 -11.05 -12.82 18.01
N LEU A 82 -10.85 -13.28 19.24
CA LEU A 82 -11.92 -13.37 20.24
C LEU A 82 -12.46 -12.02 20.70
N THR A 83 -11.58 -11.04 20.81
CA THR A 83 -11.93 -9.73 21.37
C THR A 83 -12.43 -8.75 20.30
N ASN A 84 -12.19 -9.02 19.00
CA ASN A 84 -12.43 -8.06 17.91
C ASN A 84 -11.79 -6.68 18.18
N LEU A 85 -10.79 -6.63 19.08
CA LEU A 85 -10.12 -5.40 19.46
C LEU A 85 -8.87 -5.25 18.60
N SER A 86 -8.66 -4.04 18.06
CA SER A 86 -7.42 -3.71 17.39
C SER A 86 -6.24 -3.82 18.35
N LEU A 87 -5.09 -4.35 17.89
CA LEU A 87 -3.82 -4.39 18.64
C LEU A 87 -3.46 -3.03 19.26
N LYS A 88 -3.84 -1.93 18.59
CA LYS A 88 -3.68 -0.55 19.07
C LYS A 88 -4.44 -0.28 20.37
N GLN A 89 -5.67 -0.77 20.49
CA GLN A 89 -6.50 -0.56 21.68
C GLN A 89 -6.02 -1.40 22.86
N MET A 90 -5.52 -2.61 22.60
CA MET A 90 -4.92 -3.46 23.62
C MET A 90 -3.58 -2.89 24.10
N GLY A 91 -2.73 -2.38 23.20
CA GLY A 91 -1.49 -1.70 23.53
C GLY A 91 -1.69 -0.44 24.39
N ILE A 92 -2.73 0.35 24.12
CA ILE A 92 -3.09 1.51 24.95
C ILE A 92 -3.51 1.06 26.36
N ARG A 93 -4.30 -0.03 26.49
CA ARG A 93 -4.70 -0.57 27.80
C ARG A 93 -3.51 -1.14 28.59
N ILE A 94 -2.58 -1.82 27.92
CA ILE A 94 -1.35 -2.36 28.54
C ILE A 94 -0.39 -1.22 28.93
N SER A 95 -0.25 -0.18 28.11
CA SER A 95 0.50 1.04 28.45
C SER A 95 -0.03 1.67 29.74
N HIS A 96 -1.36 1.76 29.86
CA HIS A 96 -2.03 2.29 31.03
C HIS A 96 -1.86 1.40 32.28
N SER A 97 -1.79 0.06 32.12
CA SER A 97 -1.54 -0.86 33.24
C SER A 97 -0.07 -0.90 33.69
N LEU A 98 0.88 -0.66 32.79
CA LEU A 98 2.32 -0.65 33.07
C LEU A 98 2.87 0.74 33.43
N LYS A 99 2.02 1.77 33.58
CA LYS A 99 2.39 3.17 33.91
C LYS A 99 3.51 3.77 33.02
N LEU A 100 3.69 3.26 31.79
CA LEU A 100 4.71 3.74 30.85
C LEU A 100 4.48 5.19 30.40
N ASP A 101 3.22 5.65 30.40
CA ASP A 101 2.84 7.02 30.06
C ASP A 101 3.39 8.10 31.02
N GLN A 102 3.67 7.74 32.29
CA GLN A 102 4.23 8.68 33.26
C GLN A 102 5.74 8.87 33.10
N ALA A 103 6.47 7.82 32.68
CA ALA A 103 7.91 7.88 32.40
C ALA A 103 8.22 8.64 31.10
N ALA A 104 7.37 8.48 30.07
CA ALA A 104 7.50 9.22 28.82
C ALA A 104 7.27 10.74 29.02
N LYS A 105 6.35 11.12 29.92
CA LYS A 105 6.09 12.54 30.26
C LYS A 105 7.22 13.18 31.06
N THR A 106 7.78 12.49 32.05
CA THR A 106 8.91 13.04 32.84
C THR A 106 10.19 13.21 32.03
N LEU A 107 10.43 12.34 31.03
CA LEU A 107 11.54 12.48 30.08
C LEU A 107 11.33 13.64 29.08
N ALA A 108 10.09 13.91 28.67
CA ALA A 108 9.75 15.04 27.81
C ALA A 108 9.89 16.39 28.54
N ASP A 109 9.36 16.50 29.77
CA ASP A 109 9.42 17.72 30.60
C ASP A 109 10.87 18.07 30.98
N SER A 110 11.72 17.05 31.21
CA SER A 110 13.15 17.25 31.49
C SER A 110 13.94 17.76 30.29
N ARG A 111 13.51 17.44 29.06
CA ARG A 111 14.11 17.93 27.81
C ARG A 111 13.71 19.38 27.53
N GLU A 112 12.45 19.72 27.77
CA GLU A 112 11.92 21.07 27.56
C GLU A 112 12.57 22.09 28.52
N ASN A 113 12.73 21.74 29.79
CA ASN A 113 13.42 22.59 30.76
C ASN A 113 14.91 22.79 30.46
N ARG A 114 15.55 21.83 29.76
CA ARG A 114 16.96 21.94 29.34
C ARG A 114 17.14 22.83 28.11
N MET A 115 16.14 22.92 27.24
CA MET A 115 16.14 23.85 26.09
C MET A 115 15.88 25.29 26.54
N LYS A 116 14.90 25.54 27.42
CA LYS A 116 14.60 26.89 27.95
C LYS A 116 15.78 27.52 28.67
N LYS A 117 16.59 26.72 29.38
CA LYS A 117 17.82 27.17 30.06
C LYS A 117 18.97 27.52 29.08
N ARG A 118 18.94 26.99 27.85
CA ARG A 118 19.91 27.27 26.77
C ARG A 118 19.56 28.53 25.97
N GLU A 119 18.28 28.83 25.83
CA GLU A 119 17.78 30.05 25.17
C GLU A 119 17.96 31.30 26.05
N GLN A 120 17.82 31.18 27.38
CA GLN A 120 18.11 32.31 28.28
C GLN A 120 19.60 32.67 28.33
N SER A 121 20.50 31.67 28.24
CA SER A 121 21.95 31.91 28.31
C SER A 121 22.55 32.51 27.03
N SER A 122 21.78 32.51 25.91
CA SER A 122 22.22 33.06 24.63
C SER A 122 21.80 34.53 24.43
N HIS A 123 20.85 35.04 25.22
CA HIS A 123 20.41 36.43 25.15
C HIS A 123 21.34 37.42 25.89
N ASP A 124 22.08 36.96 26.91
CA ASP A 124 23.03 37.81 27.67
C ASP A 124 24.35 38.08 26.92
N ILE A 125 24.72 37.28 25.92
CA ILE A 125 26.00 37.43 25.19
C ILE A 125 25.92 38.48 24.07
N THR A 126 24.72 38.78 23.56
CA THR A 126 24.54 39.66 22.39
C THR A 126 24.56 41.16 22.73
N GLN A 127 24.39 41.56 23.99
CA GLN A 127 24.38 42.99 24.36
C GLN A 127 25.77 43.61 24.65
N GLN A 128 26.84 42.83 24.78
CA GLN A 128 28.17 43.36 25.13
C GLN A 128 29.12 43.64 23.95
N LYS A 129 28.73 43.39 22.69
CA LYS A 129 29.62 43.55 21.51
C LYS A 129 29.36 44.77 20.62
N LYS A 130 28.74 45.84 21.14
CA LYS A 130 28.69 47.15 20.47
C LYS A 130 29.48 48.20 21.27
N LYS A 131 30.81 48.18 21.15
CA LYS A 131 31.74 49.31 21.36
C LYS A 131 33.19 48.84 21.17
N LEU A 132 33.77 49.03 19.98
CA LEU A 132 35.14 49.56 19.74
C LEU A 132 35.44 49.60 18.22
N PRO A 133 36.28 50.52 17.73
CA PRO A 133 36.36 50.92 16.32
C PRO A 133 37.38 50.15 15.47
N ASN A 134 37.19 50.29 14.15
CA ASN A 134 37.96 49.74 13.03
C ASN A 134 39.49 49.90 13.13
N PHE A 135 40.22 48.86 12.72
CA PHE A 135 41.52 48.99 12.10
C PHE A 135 41.65 48.02 10.91
N LEU A 136 42.14 48.56 9.80
CA LEU A 136 42.43 47.92 8.52
C LEU A 136 43.63 46.95 8.64
N ILE A 137 43.67 45.87 7.84
CA ILE A 137 44.83 45.35 7.10
C ILE A 137 44.36 44.22 6.14
N ASP A 138 45.03 44.19 4.98
CA ASP A 138 44.81 43.54 3.68
C ASP A 138 44.79 41.98 3.59
N PRO A 139 44.45 41.41 2.41
CA PRO A 139 44.05 40.01 2.24
C PRO A 139 45.14 39.03 1.74
N GLU A 140 44.75 37.74 1.75
CA GLU A 140 45.29 36.55 1.05
C GLU A 140 46.34 35.65 1.77
N PRO A 141 46.53 34.36 1.36
CA PRO A 141 45.81 33.53 0.36
C PRO A 141 45.35 32.14 0.86
N LYS A 142 44.53 31.44 0.04
CA LYS A 142 44.26 29.98 0.12
C LYS A 142 45.35 29.16 -0.59
N PRO A 143 45.60 27.92 -0.15
CA PRO A 143 45.76 26.77 -1.07
C PRO A 143 44.81 25.62 -0.65
N SER A 144 44.00 25.02 -1.52
CA SER A 144 44.24 24.04 -2.59
C SER A 144 44.30 22.57 -2.11
N TYR A 145 43.54 21.76 -2.85
CA TYR A 145 43.13 20.35 -2.76
C TYR A 145 44.22 19.29 -2.50
N GLU A 146 43.82 18.12 -1.98
CA GLU A 146 43.97 16.82 -2.69
C GLU A 146 43.25 15.63 -2.01
N GLN A 147 42.97 14.62 -2.85
CA GLN A 147 42.23 13.37 -2.62
C GLN A 147 43.11 12.28 -1.96
N GLY A 148 42.49 11.24 -1.38
CA GLY A 148 43.18 9.97 -1.10
C GLY A 148 42.41 9.01 -0.19
N GLU A 149 42.35 7.75 -0.60
CA GLU A 149 41.51 6.64 -0.11
C GLU A 149 42.03 5.91 1.16
N SER A 150 41.14 5.08 1.72
CA SER A 150 41.37 3.70 2.22
C SER A 150 41.40 3.39 3.74
N GLU A 151 40.62 2.35 4.05
CA GLU A 151 40.79 1.24 5.01
C GLU A 151 40.63 1.37 6.55
N ALA A 152 39.65 0.57 7.03
CA ALA A 152 39.56 -0.28 8.22
C ALA A 152 40.50 -0.08 9.44
N ALA A 153 39.91 -0.06 10.65
CA ALA A 153 40.00 -1.16 11.65
C ALA A 153 39.46 -0.74 13.04
N SER A 154 39.31 -1.76 13.88
CA SER A 154 38.57 -1.88 15.15
C SER A 154 39.16 -1.22 16.40
N ALA A 155 38.36 -1.31 17.48
CA ALA A 155 38.71 -1.40 18.92
C ALA A 155 38.80 -0.06 19.67
N LEU A 156 38.43 0.10 20.95
CA LEU A 156 37.86 -0.73 22.03
C LEU A 156 37.51 0.24 23.20
N HIS A 157 36.93 -0.30 24.28
CA HIS A 157 36.94 0.20 25.68
C HIS A 157 35.93 1.26 26.14
N THR A 158 35.39 1.27 27.37
CA THR A 158 34.94 0.28 28.37
C THR A 158 34.32 1.10 29.52
N GLU A 159 33.36 0.49 30.24
CA GLU A 159 33.07 0.66 31.69
C GLU A 159 32.65 2.04 32.24
N SER A 160 32.00 2.20 33.40
CA SER A 160 31.10 1.43 34.28
C SER A 160 31.03 2.30 35.55
N SER A 161 29.86 2.45 36.19
CA SER A 161 29.72 2.52 37.67
C SER A 161 28.27 2.81 38.08
N ASN A 162 27.63 1.79 38.69
CA ASN A 162 27.09 1.73 40.06
C ASN A 162 26.78 3.06 40.79
N GLU A 163 25.77 3.23 41.66
CA GLU A 163 25.05 2.31 42.55
C GLU A 163 23.84 3.04 43.19
N LEU A 164 22.85 2.28 43.68
CA LEU A 164 21.66 2.73 44.44
C LEU A 164 21.94 2.92 45.95
N PRO A 165 21.00 3.50 46.72
CA PRO A 165 20.42 2.70 47.82
C PRO A 165 18.92 2.91 48.17
N LEU A 166 18.22 1.77 48.33
CA LEU A 166 17.41 1.26 49.47
C LEU A 166 16.34 2.10 50.23
N ILE A 167 15.07 1.78 49.93
CA ILE A 167 13.92 1.28 50.75
C ILE A 167 13.72 1.77 52.21
N LYS A 168 12.51 2.31 52.51
CA LYS A 168 11.66 1.90 53.66
C LYS A 168 10.18 2.30 53.54
N SER A 169 9.36 1.49 54.21
CA SER A 169 7.92 1.20 54.16
C SER A 169 6.93 2.29 54.60
N GLY A 170 5.67 2.17 54.16
CA GLY A 170 4.50 2.69 54.88
C GLY A 170 3.21 2.74 54.06
N ILE A 171 2.34 1.73 54.22
CA ILE A 171 0.96 1.73 53.68
C ILE A 171 0.09 2.67 54.55
N LYS A 172 -0.74 3.51 53.91
CA LYS A 172 -1.93 4.11 54.54
C LYS A 172 -3.14 3.98 53.60
N ILE A 173 -4.22 3.51 54.20
CA ILE A 173 -5.53 3.16 53.62
C ILE A 173 -6.32 4.43 53.23
N ILE A 174 -7.17 4.28 52.22
CA ILE A 174 -7.95 5.31 51.50
C ILE A 174 -9.15 5.76 52.34
N ASP A 175 -9.55 7.04 52.22
CA ASP A 175 -10.98 7.39 52.28
C ASP A 175 -11.34 8.40 51.18
N PHE A 176 -12.50 8.19 50.55
CA PHE A 176 -12.82 8.65 49.20
C PHE A 176 -14.15 9.39 49.21
N GLN A 177 -14.21 10.62 49.75
CA GLN A 177 -15.38 11.50 49.58
C GLN A 177 -15.12 12.93 50.09
N ALA A 178 -14.49 13.79 49.27
CA ALA A 178 -14.65 15.25 49.32
C ALA A 178 -13.81 15.92 48.21
N ASN A 179 -14.40 16.09 47.02
CA ASN A 179 -14.24 17.27 46.14
C ASN A 179 -14.66 16.93 44.71
N LYS A 180 -15.96 17.04 44.42
CA LYS A 180 -16.49 16.87 43.06
C LYS A 180 -16.78 18.19 42.35
N GLU A 181 -16.45 19.34 42.95
CA GLU A 181 -16.86 20.66 42.40
C GLU A 181 -15.72 21.59 41.93
N GLN A 182 -14.44 21.23 42.11
CA GLN A 182 -13.32 22.07 41.62
C GLN A 182 -12.66 21.58 40.31
N ILE A 183 -12.96 20.37 39.84
CA ILE A 183 -12.30 19.78 38.66
C ILE A 183 -12.97 20.22 37.33
N SER A 184 -14.21 20.70 37.37
CA SER A 184 -14.98 21.06 36.15
C SER A 184 -14.56 22.38 35.50
N LYS A 185 -13.82 23.26 36.17
CA LYS A 185 -13.43 24.58 35.63
C LYS A 185 -12.02 24.63 35.02
N ILE A 186 -11.16 23.65 35.31
CA ILE A 186 -9.77 23.63 34.82
C ILE A 186 -9.67 22.93 33.45
N GLN A 187 -10.53 21.95 33.17
CA GLN A 187 -10.47 21.18 31.91
C GLN A 187 -11.05 21.91 30.68
N THR A 188 -11.79 23.01 30.85
CA THR A 188 -12.40 23.74 29.73
C THR A 188 -11.40 24.68 29.04
N LYS A 189 -10.49 25.31 29.79
CA LYS A 189 -9.49 26.26 29.24
C LYS A 189 -8.35 25.61 28.45
N GLU A 190 -7.87 24.44 28.88
CA GLU A 190 -6.79 23.73 28.15
C GLU A 190 -7.28 23.06 26.87
N ARG A 191 -8.58 22.72 26.80
CA ARG A 191 -9.20 22.10 25.61
C ARG A 191 -9.45 23.14 24.51
N GLU A 192 -9.84 24.36 24.87
CA GLU A 192 -10.00 25.46 23.92
C GLU A 192 -8.64 25.93 23.34
N GLN A 193 -7.57 25.96 24.15
CA GLN A 193 -6.23 26.33 23.67
C GLN A 193 -5.59 25.27 22.76
N LYS A 194 -5.78 23.98 23.02
CA LYS A 194 -5.29 22.91 22.11
C LYS A 194 -6.10 22.79 20.81
N ILE A 195 -7.37 23.18 20.81
CA ILE A 195 -8.18 23.24 19.58
C ILE A 195 -7.75 24.42 18.70
N HIS A 196 -7.29 25.54 19.30
CA HIS A 196 -6.79 26.69 18.56
C HIS A 196 -5.44 26.41 17.89
N LEU A 197 -4.51 25.76 18.59
CA LEU A 197 -3.16 25.45 18.07
C LEU A 197 -3.15 24.40 16.94
N VAL A 198 -4.12 23.47 16.91
CA VAL A 198 -4.22 22.45 15.83
C VAL A 198 -4.91 23.01 14.59
N LYS A 199 -5.72 24.07 14.71
CA LYS A 199 -6.32 24.76 13.56
C LYS A 199 -5.29 25.56 12.75
N ASP A 200 -4.28 26.12 13.42
CA ASP A 200 -3.27 26.98 12.77
C ASP A 200 -2.18 26.18 12.02
N GLU A 201 -1.94 24.89 12.33
CA GLU A 201 -1.02 24.03 11.56
C GLU A 201 -1.69 23.27 10.41
N LEU A 202 -3.02 23.26 10.36
CA LEU A 202 -3.85 22.64 9.31
C LEU A 202 -4.67 23.67 8.53
N SER A 203 -4.47 24.96 8.77
CA SER A 203 -4.97 26.01 7.89
C SER A 203 -4.30 25.81 6.54
N ILE A 204 -5.07 25.32 5.58
CA ILE A 204 -4.77 25.51 4.15
C ILE A 204 -4.49 27.00 4.05
N PRO A 205 -3.27 27.46 3.71
CA PRO A 205 -3.10 28.86 3.42
C PRO A 205 -4.13 29.17 2.34
N GLU A 206 -5.04 30.11 2.62
CA GLU A 206 -5.73 30.81 1.55
C GLU A 206 -4.60 31.44 0.74
N ILE A 207 -4.16 30.70 -0.29
CA ILE A 207 -3.35 31.28 -1.33
C ILE A 207 -4.34 32.20 -2.02
N GLU A 208 -4.37 33.46 -1.60
CA GLU A 208 -4.85 34.54 -2.43
C GLU A 208 -3.98 34.50 -3.70
N VAL A 209 -4.46 33.76 -4.69
CA VAL A 209 -3.93 33.80 -6.05
C VAL A 209 -4.35 35.15 -6.62
N HIS A 210 -3.69 36.21 -6.18
CA HIS A 210 -3.62 37.46 -6.92
C HIS A 210 -2.64 37.29 -8.08
N GLN A 211 -2.99 36.39 -9.00
CA GLN A 211 -2.59 36.50 -10.39
C GLN A 211 -3.85 36.91 -11.13
N GLU A 212 -3.78 37.99 -11.90
CA GLU A 212 -4.77 38.25 -12.93
C GLU A 212 -4.92 36.96 -13.75
N SER A 213 -5.99 36.20 -13.47
CA SER A 213 -6.07 34.80 -13.85
C SER A 213 -6.35 34.75 -15.34
N LEU A 214 -5.28 34.61 -16.13
CA LEU A 214 -5.42 34.22 -17.52
C LEU A 214 -6.31 32.96 -17.55
N PRO A 215 -7.35 32.93 -18.40
CA PRO A 215 -8.26 31.79 -18.45
C PRO A 215 -7.46 30.52 -18.74
N TYR A 216 -7.69 29.47 -17.96
CA TYR A 216 -7.02 28.20 -18.16
C TYR A 216 -7.29 27.69 -19.58
N MET A 217 -6.22 27.48 -20.35
CA MET A 217 -6.32 26.88 -21.67
C MET A 217 -5.99 25.40 -21.59
N ILE A 218 -6.89 24.57 -22.13
CA ILE A 218 -6.65 23.15 -22.31
C ILE A 218 -5.42 22.98 -23.21
N PRO A 219 -4.45 22.11 -22.85
CA PRO A 219 -3.24 21.92 -23.63
C PRO A 219 -3.55 21.44 -25.06
N PRO A 220 -2.79 21.89 -26.08
CA PRO A 220 -2.98 21.41 -27.44
C PRO A 220 -2.46 19.97 -27.59
N ILE A 221 -3.19 19.14 -28.34
CA ILE A 221 -2.84 17.72 -28.53
C ILE A 221 -1.47 17.50 -29.21
N SER A 222 -0.95 18.52 -29.89
CA SER A 222 0.39 18.49 -30.50
C SER A 222 1.53 18.28 -29.50
N LEU A 223 1.29 18.47 -28.19
CA LEU A 223 2.25 18.12 -27.14
C LEU A 223 2.42 16.60 -26.97
N LEU A 224 1.46 15.80 -27.44
CA LEU A 224 1.52 14.35 -27.42
C LEU A 224 2.07 13.80 -28.72
N ARG A 225 2.88 12.74 -28.60
CA ARG A 225 3.48 12.05 -29.75
C ARG A 225 2.41 11.41 -30.62
N GLU A 226 2.61 11.49 -31.93
CA GLU A 226 1.74 10.87 -32.91
C GLU A 226 1.80 9.34 -32.87
N PRO A 227 0.69 8.67 -33.21
CA PRO A 227 0.70 7.22 -33.36
C PRO A 227 1.73 6.77 -34.38
N LEU A 228 2.49 5.75 -34.01
CA LEU A 228 3.40 5.07 -34.92
C LEU A 228 2.56 4.17 -35.85
N HIS A 229 2.03 4.74 -36.92
CA HIS A 229 1.25 3.99 -37.91
C HIS A 229 2.13 2.92 -38.59
N LYS A 230 2.08 1.68 -38.10
CA LYS A 230 2.47 0.52 -38.90
C LYS A 230 1.30 0.20 -39.85
N LYS A 231 1.49 0.40 -41.15
CA LYS A 231 0.54 -0.11 -42.15
C LYS A 231 0.42 -1.62 -41.95
N SER A 232 -0.81 -2.15 -41.88
CA SER A 232 -1.07 -3.59 -41.99
C SER A 232 -0.34 -4.09 -43.24
N SER A 233 0.73 -4.86 -43.04
CA SER A 233 1.47 -5.41 -44.17
C SER A 233 0.75 -6.68 -44.62
N THR A 234 0.72 -6.93 -45.92
CA THR A 234 0.24 -8.22 -46.47
C THR A 234 0.99 -9.41 -45.89
N ALA A 235 2.21 -9.19 -45.39
CA ALA A 235 2.99 -10.20 -44.68
C ALA A 235 2.39 -10.54 -43.30
N THR A 236 1.87 -9.55 -42.57
CA THR A 236 1.20 -9.73 -41.28
C THR A 236 -0.06 -10.60 -41.43
N GLU A 237 -0.91 -10.30 -42.41
CA GLU A 237 -2.13 -11.08 -42.65
C GLU A 237 -1.84 -12.55 -43.01
N ARG A 238 -0.80 -12.79 -43.84
CA ARG A 238 -0.34 -14.16 -44.16
C ARG A 238 0.19 -14.86 -42.92
N SER A 239 0.99 -14.19 -42.11
CA SER A 239 1.52 -14.76 -40.87
C SER A 239 0.40 -15.18 -39.93
N VAL A 240 -0.61 -14.33 -39.73
CA VAL A 240 -1.75 -14.61 -38.85
C VAL A 240 -2.55 -15.83 -39.35
N LYS A 241 -2.79 -15.94 -40.66
CA LYS A 241 -3.45 -17.12 -41.25
C LYS A 241 -2.62 -18.39 -41.10
N ASN A 242 -1.30 -18.30 -41.22
CA ASN A 242 -0.40 -19.44 -41.02
C ASN A 242 -0.40 -19.89 -39.56
N THR A 243 -0.39 -18.96 -38.61
CA THR A 243 -0.51 -19.26 -37.18
C THR A 243 -1.85 -19.92 -36.85
N ALA A 244 -2.96 -19.50 -37.48
CA ALA A 244 -4.26 -20.16 -37.30
C ALA A 244 -4.22 -21.63 -37.75
N LYS A 245 -3.63 -21.93 -38.91
CA LYS A 245 -3.46 -23.32 -39.39
C LYS A 245 -2.58 -24.13 -38.46
N LEU A 246 -1.44 -23.57 -38.05
CA LEU A 246 -0.52 -24.23 -37.12
C LEU A 246 -1.21 -24.54 -35.78
N LEU A 247 -2.09 -23.66 -35.30
CA LEU A 247 -2.86 -23.88 -34.08
C LEU A 247 -3.85 -25.05 -34.22
N GLU A 248 -4.55 -25.14 -35.35
CA GLU A 248 -5.44 -26.28 -35.66
C GLU A 248 -4.67 -27.60 -35.73
N GLU A 249 -3.54 -27.62 -36.46
CA GLU A 249 -2.64 -28.78 -36.58
C GLU A 249 -2.06 -29.21 -35.22
N THR A 250 -1.66 -28.22 -34.40
CA THR A 250 -1.13 -28.46 -33.06
C THR A 250 -2.18 -29.14 -32.19
N LEU A 251 -3.39 -28.57 -32.09
CA LEU A 251 -4.48 -29.14 -31.32
C LEU A 251 -4.84 -30.55 -31.81
N GLN A 252 -4.85 -30.75 -33.13
CA GLN A 252 -5.11 -32.06 -33.73
C GLN A 252 -4.06 -33.10 -33.33
N SER A 253 -2.78 -32.72 -33.26
CA SER A 253 -1.70 -33.63 -32.83
C SER A 253 -1.85 -34.11 -31.37
N PHE A 254 -2.49 -33.29 -30.51
CA PHE A 254 -2.86 -33.65 -29.13
C PHE A 254 -4.23 -34.36 -29.01
N GLY A 255 -4.83 -34.74 -30.14
CA GLY A 255 -6.13 -35.41 -30.19
C GLY A 255 -7.32 -34.49 -29.93
N VAL A 256 -7.15 -33.17 -30.06
CA VAL A 256 -8.19 -32.17 -29.87
C VAL A 256 -8.62 -31.61 -31.22
N SER A 257 -9.81 -31.98 -31.69
CA SER A 257 -10.36 -31.42 -32.92
C SER A 257 -11.05 -30.08 -32.66
N ALA A 258 -10.54 -29.01 -33.26
CA ALA A 258 -11.11 -27.67 -33.21
C ALA A 258 -10.85 -26.93 -34.53
N ARG A 259 -11.67 -25.93 -34.85
CA ARG A 259 -11.51 -25.06 -36.03
C ARG A 259 -11.51 -23.59 -35.62
N VAL A 260 -10.64 -22.78 -36.21
CA VAL A 260 -10.63 -21.32 -36.07
C VAL A 260 -11.76 -20.71 -36.91
N LEU A 261 -12.68 -20.00 -36.27
CA LEU A 261 -13.80 -19.32 -36.91
C LEU A 261 -13.47 -17.89 -37.30
N GLN A 262 -12.84 -17.16 -36.38
CA GLN A 262 -12.56 -15.74 -36.51
C GLN A 262 -11.18 -15.44 -35.93
N ILE A 263 -10.51 -14.44 -36.51
CA ILE A 263 -9.24 -13.94 -36.01
C ILE A 263 -9.38 -12.43 -35.80
N SER A 264 -9.04 -11.98 -34.60
CA SER A 264 -9.07 -10.58 -34.21
C SER A 264 -7.65 -10.14 -33.85
N CYS A 265 -7.05 -9.32 -34.71
CA CYS A 265 -5.68 -8.84 -34.53
C CYS A 265 -5.66 -7.54 -33.75
N GLY A 266 -5.04 -7.55 -32.57
CA GLY A 266 -4.82 -6.36 -31.76
C GLY A 266 -3.38 -5.83 -31.87
N PRO A 267 -3.05 -4.72 -31.18
CA PRO A 267 -1.71 -4.13 -31.18
C PRO A 267 -0.63 -5.01 -30.54
N VAL A 268 -1.00 -5.79 -29.51
CA VAL A 268 -0.06 -6.58 -28.70
C VAL A 268 -0.28 -8.09 -28.86
N ILE A 269 -1.54 -8.51 -28.95
CA ILE A 269 -1.94 -9.91 -29.07
C ILE A 269 -2.91 -10.08 -30.22
N THR A 270 -2.98 -11.29 -30.76
CA THR A 270 -4.01 -11.73 -31.71
C THR A 270 -4.86 -12.81 -31.04
N ARG A 271 -6.18 -12.63 -31.06
CA ARG A 271 -7.14 -13.61 -30.56
C ARG A 271 -7.65 -14.48 -31.71
N TYR A 272 -7.47 -15.79 -31.58
CA TYR A 272 -8.05 -16.81 -32.45
C TYR A 272 -9.28 -17.37 -31.76
N GLU A 273 -10.46 -17.24 -32.37
CA GLU A 273 -11.70 -17.81 -31.86
C GLU A 273 -11.85 -19.23 -32.41
N LEU A 274 -11.83 -20.23 -31.53
CA LEU A 274 -11.94 -21.64 -31.90
C LEU A 274 -13.30 -22.22 -31.54
N GLN A 275 -13.81 -23.05 -32.44
CA GLN A 275 -14.94 -23.94 -32.20
C GLN A 275 -14.42 -25.36 -31.96
N PRO A 276 -14.51 -25.89 -30.73
CA PRO A 276 -14.23 -27.29 -30.47
C PRO A 276 -15.26 -28.19 -31.15
N ALA A 277 -14.84 -29.35 -31.62
CA ALA A 277 -15.75 -30.37 -32.11
C ALA A 277 -16.66 -30.92 -30.99
N SER A 278 -17.79 -31.50 -31.36
CA SER A 278 -18.72 -32.11 -30.40
C SER A 278 -18.00 -33.18 -29.56
N GLY A 279 -18.21 -33.15 -28.24
CA GLY A 279 -17.58 -34.08 -27.30
C GLY A 279 -16.19 -33.66 -26.79
N VAL A 280 -15.56 -32.62 -27.36
CA VAL A 280 -14.30 -32.07 -26.84
C VAL A 280 -14.55 -31.27 -25.56
N LYS A 281 -13.93 -31.68 -24.46
CA LYS A 281 -14.00 -30.94 -23.19
C LYS A 281 -13.15 -29.68 -23.27
N VAL A 282 -13.73 -28.53 -22.90
CA VAL A 282 -13.04 -27.24 -22.83
C VAL A 282 -11.79 -27.30 -21.92
N SER A 283 -11.87 -28.02 -20.79
CA SER A 283 -10.73 -28.19 -19.87
C SER A 283 -9.53 -28.85 -20.53
N ARG A 284 -9.73 -29.68 -21.56
CA ARG A 284 -8.63 -30.29 -22.32
C ARG A 284 -7.86 -29.25 -23.12
N ILE A 285 -8.56 -28.30 -23.75
CA ILE A 285 -7.92 -27.19 -24.48
C ILE A 285 -7.17 -26.30 -23.49
N VAL A 286 -7.79 -25.94 -22.37
CA VAL A 286 -7.17 -25.10 -21.33
C VAL A 286 -5.89 -25.75 -20.78
N SER A 287 -5.89 -27.08 -20.60
CA SER A 287 -4.71 -27.81 -20.11
C SER A 287 -3.53 -27.86 -21.08
N LEU A 288 -3.75 -27.54 -22.37
CA LEU A 288 -2.71 -27.56 -23.41
C LEU A 288 -2.07 -26.19 -23.62
N ALA A 289 -2.31 -25.20 -22.75
CA ALA A 289 -1.80 -23.84 -22.92
C ALA A 289 -0.27 -23.80 -23.13
N ASP A 290 0.50 -24.50 -22.30
CA ASP A 290 1.96 -24.51 -22.38
C ASP A 290 2.45 -25.23 -23.66
N ASP A 291 1.81 -26.33 -24.03
CA ASP A 291 2.14 -27.08 -25.25
C ASP A 291 1.81 -26.29 -26.53
N ILE A 292 0.71 -25.53 -26.52
CA ILE A 292 0.32 -24.63 -27.61
C ILE A 292 1.34 -23.49 -27.70
N ALA A 293 1.73 -22.88 -26.57
CA ALA A 293 2.74 -21.83 -26.55
C ALA A 293 4.06 -22.31 -27.15
N LEU A 294 4.50 -23.53 -26.78
CA LEU A 294 5.71 -24.15 -27.29
C LEU A 294 5.67 -24.35 -28.82
N ASN A 295 4.61 -24.94 -29.36
CA ASN A 295 4.47 -25.19 -30.80
C ASN A 295 4.34 -23.91 -31.63
N LEU A 296 3.73 -22.87 -31.06
CA LEU A 296 3.61 -21.57 -31.70
C LEU A 296 4.87 -20.70 -31.57
N ALA A 297 5.89 -21.17 -30.85
CA ALA A 297 7.07 -20.38 -30.46
C ALA A 297 6.69 -19.05 -29.78
N ALA A 298 5.64 -19.09 -28.96
CA ALA A 298 5.15 -17.94 -28.20
C ALA A 298 5.63 -18.03 -26.74
N PRO A 299 5.92 -16.90 -26.07
CA PRO A 299 6.37 -16.93 -24.68
C PRO A 299 5.30 -17.46 -23.71
N ALA A 300 4.03 -17.18 -24.00
CA ALA A 300 2.87 -17.72 -23.31
C ALA A 300 1.62 -17.52 -24.20
N VAL A 301 0.57 -18.28 -23.94
CA VAL A 301 -0.76 -18.06 -24.53
C VAL A 301 -1.80 -17.94 -23.43
N ARG A 302 -2.81 -17.10 -23.64
CA ARG A 302 -3.97 -16.99 -22.74
C ARG A 302 -5.18 -17.63 -23.39
N ILE A 303 -5.85 -18.51 -22.66
CA ILE A 303 -7.06 -19.21 -23.13
C ILE A 303 -8.27 -18.68 -22.36
N GLU A 304 -9.20 -18.08 -23.09
CA GLU A 304 -10.48 -17.58 -22.60
C GLU A 304 -11.59 -18.53 -23.01
N ALA A 305 -12.17 -19.24 -22.06
CA ALA A 305 -13.14 -20.29 -22.36
C ALA A 305 -14.30 -20.34 -21.34
N PRO A 306 -15.57 -20.25 -21.77
CA PRO A 306 -16.03 -19.79 -23.09
C PRO A 306 -15.82 -18.27 -23.28
N ILE A 307 -15.79 -17.81 -24.52
CA ILE A 307 -15.88 -16.37 -24.83
C ILE A 307 -17.29 -15.89 -24.42
N PRO A 308 -17.44 -14.81 -23.63
CA PRO A 308 -18.75 -14.29 -23.25
C PRO A 308 -19.65 -14.04 -24.47
N GLY A 309 -20.85 -14.62 -24.47
CA GLY A 309 -21.82 -14.48 -25.55
C GLY A 309 -21.55 -15.31 -26.82
N LYS A 310 -20.50 -16.13 -26.85
CA LYS A 310 -20.17 -17.01 -28.00
C LYS A 310 -19.90 -18.45 -27.55
N ALA A 311 -20.31 -19.43 -28.35
CA ALA A 311 -20.03 -20.85 -28.12
C ALA A 311 -18.61 -21.27 -28.56
N ALA A 312 -17.61 -20.43 -28.28
CA ALA A 312 -16.25 -20.54 -28.78
C ALA A 312 -15.21 -20.36 -27.66
N VAL A 313 -13.99 -20.82 -27.90
CA VAL A 313 -12.81 -20.68 -27.04
C VAL A 313 -11.85 -19.67 -27.68
N GLY A 314 -11.46 -18.63 -26.97
CA GLY A 314 -10.49 -17.64 -27.45
C GLY A 314 -9.09 -18.04 -27.04
N ILE A 315 -8.17 -18.17 -28.00
CA ILE A 315 -6.74 -18.32 -27.74
C ILE A 315 -6.03 -17.03 -28.13
N GLU A 316 -5.45 -16.36 -27.16
CA GLU A 316 -4.69 -15.13 -27.33
C GLU A 316 -3.21 -15.44 -27.42
N VAL A 317 -2.62 -15.08 -28.55
CA VAL A 317 -1.21 -15.31 -28.86
C VAL A 317 -0.52 -13.95 -29.01
N PRO A 318 0.62 -13.70 -28.34
CA PRO A 318 1.44 -12.52 -28.53
C PRO A 318 1.85 -12.33 -29.99
N ASN A 319 1.75 -11.08 -30.47
CA ASN A 319 2.24 -10.73 -31.80
C ASN A 319 3.77 -10.74 -31.81
N LYS A 320 4.37 -11.20 -32.92
CA LYS A 320 5.82 -11.11 -33.13
C LYS A 320 6.31 -9.66 -33.15
N ASP A 321 5.55 -8.80 -33.82
CA ASP A 321 5.77 -7.37 -33.87
C ASP A 321 4.65 -6.66 -33.12
N THR A 322 4.92 -6.22 -31.89
CA THR A 322 3.97 -5.38 -31.15
C THR A 322 4.05 -3.93 -31.63
N SER A 323 2.93 -3.22 -31.53
CA SER A 323 2.87 -1.77 -31.75
C SER A 323 2.46 -1.08 -30.44
N PRO A 324 3.23 -0.11 -29.94
CA PRO A 324 2.86 0.58 -28.72
C PRO A 324 1.62 1.43 -28.96
N VAL A 325 0.70 1.41 -28.00
CA VAL A 325 -0.52 2.23 -28.02
C VAL A 325 -0.16 3.62 -27.50
N MET A 326 -0.26 4.64 -28.35
CA MET A 326 0.06 6.03 -27.95
C MET A 326 -1.13 6.65 -27.22
N LEU A 327 -0.90 7.53 -26.25
CA LEU A 327 -2.00 8.21 -25.57
C LEU A 327 -2.82 9.07 -26.54
N ARG A 328 -2.13 9.77 -27.46
CA ARG A 328 -2.75 10.67 -28.43
C ARG A 328 -3.80 9.98 -29.29
N GLU A 329 -3.55 8.77 -29.79
CA GLU A 329 -4.52 8.08 -30.65
C GLU A 329 -5.83 7.70 -29.94
N VAL A 330 -5.80 7.59 -28.61
CA VAL A 330 -7.01 7.32 -27.82
C VAL A 330 -7.71 8.65 -27.48
N LEU A 331 -6.95 9.70 -27.15
CA LEU A 331 -7.51 11.03 -26.86
C LEU A 331 -8.08 11.74 -28.09
N ASP A 332 -7.47 11.56 -29.27
CA ASP A 332 -7.94 12.10 -30.55
C ASP A 332 -9.18 11.34 -31.09
N SER A 333 -9.66 10.31 -30.39
CA SER A 333 -10.82 9.56 -30.81
C SER A 333 -12.12 10.30 -30.53
N ASP A 334 -13.11 10.16 -31.42
CA ASP A 334 -14.45 10.73 -31.24
C ASP A 334 -15.10 10.27 -29.93
N ASN A 335 -14.83 9.02 -29.53
CA ASN A 335 -15.31 8.45 -28.27
C ASN A 335 -14.79 9.23 -27.06
N PHE A 336 -13.55 9.71 -27.10
CA PHE A 336 -12.99 10.52 -26.01
C PHE A 336 -13.43 11.98 -26.13
N LEU A 337 -13.27 12.61 -27.30
CA LEU A 337 -13.56 14.03 -27.50
C LEU A 337 -15.01 14.36 -27.12
N ASN A 338 -15.97 13.54 -27.54
CA ASN A 338 -17.39 13.74 -27.29
C ASN A 338 -17.88 13.15 -25.95
N HIS A 339 -16.99 12.56 -25.14
CA HIS A 339 -17.38 11.98 -23.86
C HIS A 339 -17.84 13.07 -22.87
N PRO A 340 -19.04 12.97 -22.26
CA PRO A 340 -19.61 14.04 -21.44
C PRO A 340 -18.89 14.23 -20.09
N SER A 341 -18.44 13.13 -19.47
CA SER A 341 -17.77 13.19 -18.16
C SER A 341 -16.39 13.83 -18.23
N LYS A 342 -16.14 14.79 -17.34
CA LYS A 342 -14.87 15.49 -17.14
C LYS A 342 -13.77 14.64 -16.51
N ILE A 343 -14.15 13.52 -15.91
CA ILE A 343 -13.23 12.55 -15.28
C ILE A 343 -13.16 11.23 -16.07
N ALA A 344 -13.55 11.27 -17.34
CA ALA A 344 -13.27 10.21 -18.29
C ALA A 344 -11.79 10.21 -18.70
N PHE A 345 -11.23 9.03 -18.91
CA PHE A 345 -9.83 8.84 -19.25
C PHE A 345 -9.59 7.76 -20.29
N ALA A 346 -8.53 7.95 -21.07
CA ALA A 346 -8.04 6.97 -22.02
C ALA A 346 -7.37 5.79 -21.29
N LEU A 347 -8.00 4.61 -21.36
CA LEU A 347 -7.41 3.39 -20.80
C LEU A 347 -6.44 2.73 -21.77
N GLY A 348 -6.75 2.78 -23.08
CA GLY A 348 -5.92 2.18 -24.12
C GLY A 348 -6.76 1.63 -25.26
N LYS A 349 -6.33 0.49 -25.80
CA LYS A 349 -7.06 -0.26 -26.82
C LYS A 349 -7.38 -1.67 -26.36
N ASP A 350 -8.50 -2.20 -26.81
CA ASP A 350 -8.82 -3.61 -26.63
C ASP A 350 -7.99 -4.49 -27.58
N ILE A 351 -8.23 -5.80 -27.47
CA ILE A 351 -7.62 -6.84 -28.29
C ILE A 351 -7.96 -6.77 -29.79
N ALA A 352 -8.99 -6.02 -30.17
CA ALA A 352 -9.40 -5.79 -31.55
C ALA A 352 -8.88 -4.45 -32.07
N GLY A 353 -8.20 -3.68 -31.22
CA GLY A 353 -7.65 -2.36 -31.55
C GLY A 353 -8.65 -1.21 -31.37
N ASN A 354 -9.83 -1.45 -30.80
CA ASN A 354 -10.79 -0.40 -30.52
C ASN A 354 -10.35 0.44 -29.33
N ASN A 355 -10.55 1.75 -29.41
CA ASN A 355 -10.23 2.68 -28.33
C ASN A 355 -11.17 2.48 -27.14
N ILE A 356 -10.58 2.29 -25.95
CA ILE A 356 -11.30 2.10 -24.69
C ILE A 356 -11.14 3.34 -23.82
N ILE A 357 -12.29 3.99 -23.58
CA ILE A 357 -12.43 5.11 -22.66
C ILE A 357 -13.12 4.59 -21.40
N ALA A 358 -12.56 4.90 -20.24
CA ALA A 358 -13.14 4.59 -18.94
C ALA A 358 -13.61 5.87 -18.27
N ASP A 359 -14.61 5.77 -17.40
CA ASP A 359 -15.16 6.91 -16.67
C ASP A 359 -15.25 6.60 -15.19
N ILE A 360 -14.65 7.47 -14.37
CA ILE A 360 -14.65 7.35 -12.92
C ILE A 360 -16.06 7.56 -12.37
N THR A 361 -16.96 8.29 -13.03
CA THR A 361 -18.35 8.45 -12.52
C THR A 361 -19.11 7.12 -12.45
N ASN A 362 -18.90 6.24 -13.43
CA ASN A 362 -19.50 4.90 -13.50
C ASN A 362 -18.84 3.90 -12.53
N MET A 363 -17.62 4.21 -12.09
CA MET A 363 -16.81 3.42 -11.17
C MET A 363 -16.24 4.38 -10.11
N PRO A 364 -17.06 4.85 -9.15
CA PRO A 364 -16.78 6.05 -8.35
C PRO A 364 -15.44 6.02 -7.59
N HIS A 365 -14.89 4.81 -7.40
CA HIS A 365 -13.53 4.61 -6.93
C HIS A 365 -12.84 3.54 -7.79
N LEU A 366 -11.54 3.77 -8.07
CA LEU A 366 -10.70 2.89 -8.89
C LEU A 366 -9.49 2.39 -8.08
N LEU A 367 -9.22 1.09 -8.12
CA LEU A 367 -8.00 0.49 -7.59
C LEU A 367 -7.09 0.06 -8.76
N ILE A 368 -5.86 0.56 -8.79
CA ILE A 368 -4.85 0.17 -9.78
C ILE A 368 -3.73 -0.60 -9.06
N ALA A 369 -3.53 -1.86 -9.43
CA ALA A 369 -2.49 -2.72 -8.88
C ALA A 369 -1.66 -3.37 -10.01
N GLY A 370 -0.38 -3.63 -9.74
CA GLY A 370 0.53 -4.26 -10.68
C GLY A 370 1.96 -4.29 -10.15
N ALA A 371 2.74 -5.29 -10.57
CA ALA A 371 4.16 -5.39 -10.22
C ALA A 371 4.99 -4.27 -10.88
N THR A 372 6.21 -4.02 -10.41
CA THR A 372 7.14 -3.10 -11.06
C THR A 372 7.33 -3.47 -12.53
N GLY A 373 7.28 -2.49 -13.43
CA GLY A 373 7.40 -2.72 -14.88
C GLY A 373 6.11 -3.15 -15.59
N SER A 374 5.02 -3.43 -14.87
CA SER A 374 3.73 -3.81 -15.49
C SER A 374 2.98 -2.67 -16.19
N GLY A 375 3.48 -1.43 -16.08
CA GLY A 375 2.83 -0.25 -16.66
C GLY A 375 1.88 0.51 -15.72
N LYS A 376 1.80 0.16 -14.43
CA LYS A 376 0.96 0.87 -13.43
C LYS A 376 1.13 2.39 -13.47
N SER A 377 2.38 2.87 -13.44
CA SER A 377 2.67 4.29 -13.39
C SER A 377 2.35 5.00 -14.71
N VAL A 378 2.55 4.32 -15.84
CA VAL A 378 2.15 4.82 -17.17
C VAL A 378 0.62 4.95 -17.27
N CYS A 379 -0.12 3.97 -16.75
CA CYS A 379 -1.58 4.01 -16.67
C CYS A 379 -2.06 5.18 -15.79
N LEU A 380 -1.45 5.38 -14.62
CA LEU A 380 -1.76 6.50 -13.72
C LEU A 380 -1.53 7.86 -14.40
N ASN A 381 -0.39 8.03 -15.09
CA ASN A 381 -0.11 9.25 -15.84
C ASN A 381 -1.09 9.45 -17.00
N SER A 382 -1.46 8.38 -17.71
CA SER A 382 -2.46 8.44 -18.78
C SER A 382 -3.81 8.91 -18.27
N LEU A 383 -4.23 8.43 -17.08
CA LEU A 383 -5.45 8.87 -16.40
C LEU A 383 -5.40 10.37 -16.09
N ILE A 384 -4.35 10.83 -15.40
CA ILE A 384 -4.22 12.24 -14.99
C ILE A 384 -4.18 13.15 -16.22
N ILE A 385 -3.35 12.81 -17.21
CA ILE A 385 -3.23 13.59 -18.44
C ILE A 385 -4.56 13.64 -19.18
N SER A 386 -5.31 12.53 -19.27
CA SER A 386 -6.63 12.54 -19.94
C SER A 386 -7.57 13.58 -19.32
N ILE A 387 -7.59 13.67 -17.98
CA ILE A 387 -8.41 14.66 -17.28
C ILE A 387 -7.91 16.09 -17.56
N LEU A 388 -6.59 16.33 -17.58
CA LEU A 388 -6.02 17.64 -17.94
C LEU A 388 -6.35 18.09 -19.37
N TYR A 389 -6.55 17.14 -20.30
CA TYR A 389 -6.99 17.41 -21.66
C TYR A 389 -8.51 17.64 -21.79
N LYS A 390 -9.29 17.48 -20.71
CA LYS A 390 -10.76 17.54 -20.77
C LYS A 390 -11.38 18.51 -19.77
N ALA A 391 -10.73 18.75 -18.64
CA ALA A 391 -11.27 19.51 -17.52
C ALA A 391 -10.44 20.73 -17.17
N THR A 392 -11.09 21.84 -16.85
CA THR A 392 -10.43 23.02 -16.25
C THR A 392 -10.25 22.83 -14.73
N PRO A 393 -9.39 23.63 -14.06
CA PRO A 393 -9.23 23.60 -12.60
C PRO A 393 -10.51 23.89 -11.80
N ASP A 394 -11.49 24.56 -12.40
CA ASP A 394 -12.77 24.85 -11.77
C ASP A 394 -13.74 23.67 -11.89
N GLU A 395 -13.54 22.81 -12.89
CA GLU A 395 -14.33 21.59 -13.10
C GLU A 395 -13.79 20.40 -12.30
N VAL A 396 -12.46 20.25 -12.23
CA VAL A 396 -11.81 19.13 -11.51
C VAL A 396 -10.60 19.62 -10.73
N ARG A 397 -10.52 19.19 -9.47
CA ARG A 397 -9.38 19.44 -8.57
C ARG A 397 -8.75 18.12 -8.11
N PHE A 398 -7.43 18.13 -7.98
CA PHE A 398 -6.65 16.99 -7.52
C PHE A 398 -6.08 17.19 -6.12
N ILE A 399 -6.11 16.11 -5.35
CA ILE A 399 -5.24 15.89 -4.20
C ILE A 399 -4.40 14.68 -4.53
N MET A 400 -3.08 14.88 -4.66
CA MET A 400 -2.14 13.81 -5.02
C MET A 400 -1.31 13.42 -3.81
N VAL A 401 -1.21 12.11 -3.56
CA VAL A 401 -0.42 11.54 -2.46
C VAL A 401 0.61 10.60 -3.06
N ASP A 402 1.90 10.92 -2.88
CA ASP A 402 3.01 10.10 -3.35
C ASP A 402 4.06 9.95 -2.24
N PRO A 403 3.91 8.94 -1.36
CA PRO A 403 4.82 8.75 -0.23
C PRO A 403 6.22 8.30 -0.68
N LYS A 404 6.39 7.88 -1.95
CA LYS A 404 7.68 7.45 -2.49
C LYS A 404 8.38 8.54 -3.30
N VAL A 405 7.67 9.62 -3.66
CA VAL A 405 8.20 10.77 -4.40
C VAL A 405 8.72 10.38 -5.80
N VAL A 406 8.17 9.33 -6.40
CA VAL A 406 8.66 8.76 -7.68
C VAL A 406 7.76 9.13 -8.85
N GLU A 407 6.46 9.18 -8.65
CA GLU A 407 5.49 9.10 -9.75
C GLU A 407 4.76 10.43 -9.97
N LEU A 408 4.30 11.06 -8.88
CA LEU A 408 3.38 12.21 -8.98
C LEU A 408 4.07 13.56 -8.79
N SER A 409 5.32 13.58 -8.34
CA SER A 409 6.06 14.82 -8.05
C SER A 409 6.17 15.76 -9.26
N SER A 410 6.14 15.20 -10.48
CA SER A 410 6.17 15.95 -11.75
C SER A 410 4.92 16.81 -11.99
N PHE A 411 3.82 16.53 -11.30
CA PHE A 411 2.58 17.31 -11.40
C PHE A 411 2.54 18.52 -10.47
N ASN A 412 3.54 18.73 -9.61
CA ASN A 412 3.58 19.93 -8.77
C ASN A 412 3.53 21.20 -9.62
N GLY A 413 2.66 22.14 -9.23
CA GLY A 413 2.49 23.43 -9.90
C GLY A 413 1.38 23.47 -10.96
N ILE A 414 0.74 22.35 -11.29
CA ILE A 414 -0.47 22.41 -12.13
C ILE A 414 -1.62 23.11 -11.39
N PRO A 415 -2.45 23.91 -12.07
CA PRO A 415 -3.51 24.68 -11.42
C PRO A 415 -4.64 23.81 -10.84
N HIS A 416 -4.78 22.56 -11.29
CA HIS A 416 -5.75 21.61 -10.74
C HIS A 416 -5.40 21.12 -9.34
N LEU A 417 -4.15 21.22 -8.88
CA LEU A 417 -3.79 20.77 -7.54
C LEU A 417 -4.37 21.70 -6.48
N MET A 418 -5.03 21.12 -5.47
CA MET A 418 -5.49 21.88 -4.30
C MET A 418 -4.36 22.19 -3.33
N ILE A 419 -3.42 21.25 -3.22
CA ILE A 419 -2.23 21.32 -2.38
C ILE A 419 -1.06 20.69 -3.13
N PRO A 420 0.19 21.05 -2.81
CA PRO A 420 1.36 20.35 -3.32
C PRO A 420 1.27 18.84 -3.06
N VAL A 421 1.91 18.06 -3.94
CA VAL A 421 1.89 16.59 -3.85
C VAL A 421 2.34 16.16 -2.45
N VAL A 422 1.48 15.41 -1.77
CA VAL A 422 1.67 15.04 -0.37
C VAL A 422 2.58 13.84 -0.27
N THR A 423 3.74 14.02 0.35
CA THR A 423 4.75 12.97 0.54
C THR A 423 4.76 12.40 1.96
N ASP A 424 4.44 13.20 2.99
CA ASP A 424 4.37 12.72 4.38
C ASP A 424 3.05 11.94 4.63
N PRO A 425 3.09 10.67 5.07
CA PRO A 425 1.89 9.89 5.34
C PRO A 425 0.93 10.49 6.38
N ARG A 426 1.42 11.27 7.35
CA ARG A 426 0.59 11.98 8.34
C ARG A 426 -0.17 13.12 7.68
N LYS A 427 0.48 13.85 6.77
CA LYS A 427 -0.20 14.88 5.95
C LYS A 427 -1.24 14.25 5.02
N ALA A 428 -0.95 13.06 4.48
CA ALA A 428 -1.92 12.32 3.66
C ALA A 428 -3.19 11.95 4.45
N ALA A 429 -3.04 11.51 5.70
CA ALA A 429 -4.19 11.29 6.58
C ALA A 429 -5.02 12.57 6.81
N GLY A 430 -4.35 13.72 6.95
CA GLY A 430 -5.00 15.03 7.01
C GLY A 430 -5.79 15.38 5.76
N ALA A 431 -5.20 15.17 4.57
CA ALA A 431 -5.85 15.43 3.29
C ALA A 431 -7.08 14.55 3.06
N LEU A 432 -7.02 13.27 3.45
CA LEU A 432 -8.18 12.37 3.40
C LEU A 432 -9.27 12.80 4.39
N ASN A 433 -8.90 13.22 5.59
CA ASN A 433 -9.87 13.75 6.56
C ASN A 433 -10.54 15.03 6.07
N TRP A 434 -9.80 15.90 5.37
CA TRP A 434 -10.37 17.06 4.68
C TRP A 434 -11.38 16.63 3.60
N ALA A 435 -11.07 15.61 2.79
CA ALA A 435 -11.99 15.11 1.77
C ALA A 435 -13.32 14.59 2.37
N VAL A 436 -13.28 13.95 3.55
CA VAL A 436 -14.48 13.52 4.29
C VAL A 436 -15.30 14.73 4.77
N GLN A 437 -14.65 15.79 5.25
CA GLN A 437 -15.33 17.02 5.66
C GLN A 437 -15.96 17.73 4.46
N GLU A 438 -15.25 17.85 3.34
CA GLU A 438 -15.75 18.43 2.11
C GLU A 438 -16.96 17.66 1.56
N MET A 439 -16.89 16.33 1.55
CA MET A 439 -18.04 15.48 1.21
C MET A 439 -19.26 15.79 2.11
N THR A 440 -19.05 15.92 3.42
CA THR A 440 -20.12 16.24 4.38
C THR A 440 -20.71 17.63 4.15
N ASN A 441 -19.86 18.62 3.83
CA ASN A 441 -20.30 19.97 3.50
C ASN A 441 -21.13 19.99 2.23
N ARG A 442 -20.70 19.28 1.19
CA ARG A 442 -21.47 19.15 -0.06
C ARG A 442 -22.84 18.51 0.17
N TYR A 443 -22.92 17.45 0.98
CA TYR A 443 -24.22 16.85 1.31
C TYR A 443 -25.18 17.83 2.00
N LYS A 444 -24.67 18.70 2.88
CA LYS A 444 -25.48 19.76 3.49
C LYS A 444 -25.96 20.77 2.45
N MET A 445 -25.06 21.25 1.59
CA MET A 445 -25.40 22.17 0.50
C MET A 445 -26.43 21.58 -0.46
N PHE A 446 -26.30 20.28 -0.80
CA PHE A 446 -27.26 19.58 -1.65
C PHE A 446 -28.63 19.49 -0.98
N ALA A 447 -28.67 19.16 0.31
CA ALA A 447 -29.92 19.14 1.07
C ALA A 447 -30.59 20.52 1.17
N GLU A 448 -29.81 21.59 1.39
CA GLU A 448 -30.29 22.98 1.43
C GLU A 448 -30.85 23.44 0.08
N LYS A 449 -30.23 23.01 -1.04
CA LYS A 449 -30.69 23.34 -2.40
C LYS A 449 -31.72 22.35 -2.97
N GLY A 450 -32.02 21.26 -2.27
CA GLY A 450 -32.95 20.23 -2.74
C GLY A 450 -32.46 19.41 -3.93
N VAL A 451 -31.15 19.32 -4.15
CA VAL A 451 -30.51 18.55 -5.24
C VAL A 451 -29.91 17.24 -4.71
N ARG A 452 -29.65 16.29 -5.61
CA ARG A 452 -29.18 14.94 -5.24
C ARG A 452 -27.69 14.71 -5.47
N ASP A 453 -27.09 15.45 -6.38
CA ASP A 453 -25.74 15.26 -6.85
C ASP A 453 -25.13 16.61 -7.27
N ILE A 454 -23.85 16.59 -7.63
CA ILE A 454 -23.08 17.79 -7.97
C ILE A 454 -23.39 18.34 -9.37
N GLU A 455 -24.05 17.56 -10.23
CA GLU A 455 -24.37 17.96 -11.60
C GLU A 455 -25.67 18.76 -11.69
N ARG A 456 -26.48 18.76 -10.62
CA ARG A 456 -27.85 19.29 -10.60
C ARG A 456 -28.04 20.57 -9.79
#